data_AF-A0A9D5NB43-F1
#
_entry.id   AF-A0A9D5NB43-F1
#
_cell.length_a   1.000
_cell.length_b   1.000
_cell.length_c   1.000
_cell.angle_alpha   90.00
_cell.angle_beta   90.00
_cell.angle_gamma   90.00
#
_symmetry.space_group_name_H-M   'P 1'
#
loop_
_entity.id
_entity.type
_entity.pdbx_description
1 polymer ?
#
loop_
_entity_poly.entity_id
_entity_poly.type
_entity_poly.pdbx_seq_one_letter_code
_entity_poly.pdbx_strand_id
1 'polypeptide(L)'
;MKKSMFKNRRVFFATAAIAGAAALSGVEPIYVSASTSVRPVNRMNLIEVSAGDMSAADSLKKSLIGKRLELDPSLSADNVNIDQSHIEMSGFDRNRTGLQTVNARVYLDSKDPAARSVSCSYFERATVLVRQEKDPQLVLKADSVTVNNSDAWNPFQYISYINDDSKVLPAIKVSGSVNMSEDGDYPVHYTAVDQQGNTSEATITVCVRTPQEVIEAREEAERLAREEEERLARVEAERLAREEEERLEQERIAREQEQARIQQAMAYSSAAGSGTGSAIADAARAWAGVGYYAWGGANPATGADCSGFTQYIYSQFGISLAHNNLAQASAGYQVSAGEALPGDLVVWDDHVGIYTGNGYYVSAMSESLGILEIPISWSIGSGAYWGIYRIPGAN
;
A
#
# COMPACT_ATOMS: atom_id res chain seq x y z
N MET A 1 43.18 -22.06 -21.26
CA MET A 1 43.57 -22.60 -19.93
C MET A 1 42.37 -22.55 -18.99
N LYS A 2 42.29 -23.53 -18.08
CA LYS A 2 41.19 -23.99 -17.20
C LYS A 2 40.46 -22.88 -16.41
N LYS A 3 39.10 -22.87 -16.43
CA LYS A 3 38.09 -23.32 -15.41
C LYS A 3 38.03 -22.41 -14.16
N SER A 4 36.87 -22.00 -13.62
CA SER A 4 35.61 -22.72 -13.34
C SER A 4 34.49 -21.71 -13.06
N MET A 5 33.47 -21.56 -13.92
CA MET A 5 32.09 -22.13 -13.86
C MET A 5 31.20 -21.57 -12.72
N PHE A 6 30.25 -20.65 -12.99
CA PHE A 6 28.85 -20.87 -13.46
C PHE A 6 28.01 -21.72 -12.49
N LYS A 7 26.77 -21.38 -12.08
CA LYS A 7 25.65 -20.83 -12.86
C LYS A 7 24.48 -20.43 -11.94
N ASN A 8 23.82 -19.31 -12.27
CA ASN A 8 22.42 -19.01 -11.93
C ASN A 8 21.46 -20.01 -12.58
N ARG A 9 20.35 -20.38 -11.92
CA ARG A 9 18.99 -20.29 -12.50
C ARG A 9 17.86 -20.76 -11.57
N ARG A 10 16.79 -19.96 -11.58
CA ARG A 10 15.40 -20.26 -11.20
C ARG A 10 14.85 -21.46 -11.97
N VAL A 11 13.95 -22.25 -11.36
CA VAL A 11 12.75 -22.87 -12.00
C VAL A 11 11.65 -23.08 -10.93
N PHE A 12 10.41 -22.85 -11.34
CA PHE A 12 9.14 -22.96 -10.61
C PHE A 12 8.40 -24.27 -11.00
N PHE A 13 7.47 -24.71 -10.15
CA PHE A 13 6.41 -25.74 -10.33
C PHE A 13 6.79 -27.24 -10.40
N ALA A 14 6.32 -28.02 -9.42
CA ALA A 14 5.19 -28.96 -9.57
C ALA A 14 5.01 -29.84 -8.32
N THR A 15 3.74 -30.13 -8.02
CA THR A 15 3.13 -30.93 -6.94
C THR A 15 3.59 -32.38 -6.80
N ALA A 16 3.67 -32.88 -5.56
CA ALA A 16 3.11 -34.17 -5.12
C ALA A 16 3.26 -34.36 -3.60
N ALA A 17 2.18 -34.75 -2.92
CA ALA A 17 2.22 -35.31 -1.58
C ALA A 17 2.85 -36.71 -1.60
N ILE A 18 3.50 -37.12 -0.50
CA ILE A 18 3.36 -38.42 0.18
C ILE A 18 4.29 -38.44 1.41
N ALA A 19 3.77 -39.10 2.45
CA ALA A 19 4.29 -39.29 3.80
C ALA A 19 5.72 -39.82 3.91
N GLY A 20 6.33 -39.55 5.08
CA GLY A 20 7.56 -40.20 5.52
C GLY A 20 7.93 -39.75 6.93
N ALA A 21 7.46 -40.49 7.94
CA ALA A 21 8.00 -40.42 9.29
C ALA A 21 9.49 -40.81 9.28
N ALA A 22 10.32 -40.11 10.05
CA ALA A 22 11.66 -40.56 10.39
C ALA A 22 12.00 -40.16 11.83
N ALA A 23 12.19 -41.18 12.65
CA ALA A 23 12.62 -41.12 14.04
C ALA A 23 14.08 -40.67 14.17
N LEU A 24 14.39 -39.94 15.24
CA LEU A 24 15.72 -39.76 15.84
C LEU A 24 15.50 -39.75 17.35
N SER A 25 15.68 -40.89 18.02
CA SER A 25 16.95 -41.43 18.55
C SER A 25 17.07 -41.07 20.03
N GLY A 26 16.91 -42.09 20.87
CA GLY A 26 16.81 -42.00 22.31
C GLY A 26 18.07 -41.45 22.98
N VAL A 27 17.84 -40.66 24.02
CA VAL A 27 18.80 -40.39 25.07
C VAL A 27 18.35 -41.23 26.27
N GLU A 28 19.09 -42.30 26.55
CA GLU A 28 18.89 -43.09 27.77
C GLU A 28 19.45 -42.31 28.97
N PRO A 29 18.69 -42.14 30.06
CA PRO A 29 19.24 -41.60 31.30
C PRO A 29 20.15 -42.63 31.98
N ILE A 30 21.40 -42.25 32.22
CA ILE A 30 22.34 -42.98 33.08
C ILE A 30 21.91 -42.79 34.53
N TYR A 31 21.42 -43.86 35.16
CA TYR A 31 21.21 -43.89 36.62
C TYR A 31 22.50 -44.35 37.32
N VAL A 32 23.15 -43.44 38.03
CA VAL A 32 24.22 -43.80 38.98
C VAL A 32 23.57 -44.19 40.30
N SER A 33 23.45 -45.49 40.58
CA SER A 33 23.05 -45.98 41.90
C SER A 33 24.27 -46.04 42.82
N ALA A 34 24.30 -45.23 43.86
CA ALA A 34 25.27 -45.37 44.94
C ALA A 34 25.01 -46.69 45.69
N SER A 35 25.87 -47.68 45.47
CA SER A 35 25.84 -48.95 46.22
C SER A 35 26.53 -48.76 47.58
N THR A 36 25.74 -48.64 48.65
CA THR A 36 26.24 -48.80 50.02
C THR A 36 25.38 -49.83 50.73
N SER A 37 25.93 -51.03 50.95
CA SER A 37 25.29 -52.06 51.77
C SER A 37 25.38 -51.67 53.25
N VAL A 38 24.24 -51.39 53.88
CA VAL A 38 24.11 -51.23 55.33
C VAL A 38 23.17 -52.31 55.84
N ARG A 39 23.61 -53.06 56.87
CA ARG A 39 22.83 -54.11 57.55
C ARG A 39 21.51 -53.54 58.11
N PRO A 40 20.36 -54.26 58.06
CA PRO A 40 19.11 -53.73 58.56
C PRO A 40 19.03 -53.83 60.09
N VAL A 41 19.09 -52.67 60.76
CA VAL A 41 18.54 -52.49 62.10
C VAL A 41 17.02 -52.35 61.94
N ASN A 42 16.22 -52.96 62.82
CA ASN A 42 14.75 -52.95 62.80
C ASN A 42 14.21 -51.51 62.71
N ARG A 43 13.96 -51.02 61.48
CA ARG A 43 13.37 -49.70 61.22
C ARG A 43 11.86 -49.87 61.24
N MET A 44 11.14 -49.01 61.95
CA MET A 44 9.69 -48.95 61.87
C MET A 44 9.26 -48.90 60.40
N ASN A 45 8.35 -49.80 60.02
CA ASN A 45 7.87 -49.94 58.65
C ASN A 45 6.92 -48.77 58.34
N LEU A 46 7.51 -47.64 57.90
CA LEU A 46 6.77 -46.50 57.37
C LEU A 46 6.43 -46.77 55.91
N ILE A 47 5.15 -46.85 55.59
CA ILE A 47 4.65 -46.93 54.22
C ILE A 47 3.98 -45.60 53.90
N GLU A 48 4.44 -44.92 52.86
CA GLU A 48 3.83 -43.66 52.41
C GLU A 48 2.79 -43.97 51.34
N VAL A 49 1.62 -43.36 51.49
CA VAL A 49 0.48 -43.52 50.58
C VAL A 49 -0.09 -42.16 50.27
N SER A 50 -0.37 -41.91 48.98
CA SER A 50 -1.10 -40.71 48.57
C SER A 50 -2.59 -40.87 48.86
N ALA A 51 -3.21 -39.84 49.42
CA ALA A 51 -4.67 -39.81 49.64
C ALA A 51 -5.46 -39.95 48.33
N GLY A 52 -4.86 -39.59 47.19
CA GLY A 52 -5.45 -39.71 45.85
C GLY A 52 -5.29 -41.09 45.20
N ASP A 53 -4.46 -41.98 45.75
CA ASP A 53 -4.27 -43.34 45.19
C ASP A 53 -5.52 -44.21 45.47
N MET A 54 -6.36 -44.37 44.45
CA MET A 54 -7.56 -45.22 44.54
C MET A 54 -7.23 -46.71 44.73
N SER A 55 -5.98 -47.12 44.46
CA SER A 55 -5.45 -48.46 44.64
C SER A 55 -4.56 -48.60 45.89
N ALA A 56 -4.54 -47.60 46.77
CA ALA A 56 -3.71 -47.54 47.97
C ALA A 56 -3.73 -48.82 48.83
N ALA A 57 -4.90 -49.46 48.94
CA ALA A 57 -5.06 -50.72 49.66
C ALA A 57 -4.30 -51.89 49.01
N ASP A 58 -4.25 -51.95 47.67
CA ASP A 58 -3.50 -52.96 46.91
C ASP A 58 -1.98 -52.67 46.95
N SER A 59 -1.61 -51.40 46.87
CA SER A 59 -0.21 -50.94 47.08
C SER A 59 0.31 -51.31 48.48
N LEU A 60 -0.52 -51.10 49.52
CA LEU A 60 -0.22 -51.51 50.89
C LEU A 60 -0.10 -53.03 51.01
N LYS A 61 -1.03 -53.80 50.42
CA LYS A 61 -0.95 -55.27 50.37
C LYS A 61 0.38 -55.74 49.80
N LYS A 62 0.74 -55.26 48.61
CA LYS A 62 1.98 -55.63 47.92
C LYS A 62 3.20 -55.26 48.75
N SER A 63 3.21 -54.09 49.39
CA SER A 63 4.32 -53.67 50.25
C SER A 63 4.47 -54.52 51.51
N LEU A 64 3.37 -54.93 52.15
CA LEU A 64 3.41 -55.76 53.36
C LEU A 64 3.89 -57.19 53.03
N ILE A 65 3.34 -57.79 51.98
CA ILE A 65 3.74 -59.13 51.52
C ILE A 65 5.20 -59.12 51.07
N GLY A 66 5.60 -58.14 50.23
CA GLY A 66 6.97 -58.03 49.72
C GLY A 66 8.01 -57.91 50.83
N LYS A 67 7.78 -57.01 51.80
CA LYS A 67 8.69 -56.86 52.95
C LYS A 67 8.76 -58.11 53.81
N ARG A 68 7.65 -58.85 53.95
CA ARG A 68 7.66 -60.13 54.68
C ARG A 68 8.51 -61.17 53.96
N LEU A 69 8.43 -61.26 52.63
CA LEU A 69 9.25 -62.17 51.82
C LEU A 69 10.75 -61.85 51.92
N GLU A 70 11.11 -60.58 52.10
CA GLU A 70 12.52 -60.19 52.32
C GLU A 70 13.04 -60.58 53.72
N LEU A 71 12.17 -60.57 54.72
CA LEU A 71 12.55 -60.73 56.14
C LEU A 71 12.41 -62.15 56.66
N ASP A 72 11.58 -62.98 56.04
CA ASP A 72 11.29 -64.35 56.48
C ASP A 72 11.84 -65.37 55.48
N PRO A 73 13.02 -65.98 55.74
CA PRO A 73 13.63 -66.97 54.86
C PRO A 73 12.79 -68.24 54.66
N SER A 74 11.75 -68.45 55.48
CA SER A 74 10.84 -69.58 55.33
C SER A 74 9.78 -69.38 54.25
N LEU A 75 9.61 -68.14 53.75
CA LEU A 75 8.69 -67.80 52.66
C LEU A 75 9.48 -67.46 51.39
N SER A 76 9.18 -68.13 50.28
CA SER A 76 9.83 -67.87 48.99
C SER A 76 8.91 -67.07 48.05
N ALA A 77 9.45 -66.02 47.43
CA ALA A 77 8.75 -65.21 46.42
C ALA A 77 8.33 -66.02 45.17
N ASP A 78 9.02 -67.13 44.88
CA ASP A 78 8.69 -68.02 43.77
C ASP A 78 7.39 -68.80 44.02
N ASN A 79 6.99 -68.95 45.29
CA ASN A 79 5.84 -69.76 45.69
C ASN A 79 4.61 -68.92 46.05
N VAL A 80 4.76 -67.63 46.32
CA VAL A 80 3.66 -66.74 46.73
C VAL A 80 3.04 -66.02 45.53
N ASN A 81 1.72 -66.12 45.40
CA ASN A 81 0.93 -65.36 44.43
C ASN A 81 0.42 -64.07 45.09
N ILE A 82 1.16 -62.97 44.93
CA ILE A 82 0.86 -61.68 45.57
C ILE A 82 -0.49 -61.11 45.09
N ASP A 83 -0.86 -61.35 43.83
CA ASP A 83 -2.09 -60.81 43.26
C ASP A 83 -3.34 -61.54 43.77
N GLN A 84 -3.27 -62.89 43.93
CA GLN A 84 -4.35 -63.70 44.51
C GLN A 84 -4.39 -63.65 46.05
N SER A 85 -3.28 -63.26 46.69
CA SER A 85 -3.24 -63.00 48.13
C SER A 85 -4.16 -61.84 48.49
N HIS A 86 -4.72 -61.87 49.70
CA HIS A 86 -5.60 -60.82 50.19
C HIS A 86 -5.23 -60.40 51.61
N ILE A 87 -5.67 -59.21 51.98
CA ILE A 87 -5.43 -58.66 53.31
C ILE A 87 -6.73 -58.15 53.91
N GLU A 88 -6.93 -58.43 55.19
CA GLU A 88 -7.95 -57.80 56.01
C GLU A 88 -7.26 -56.72 56.82
N MET A 89 -7.57 -55.45 56.56
CA MET A 89 -6.93 -54.33 57.23
C MET A 89 -7.93 -53.55 58.09
N SER A 90 -7.46 -53.06 59.23
CA SER A 90 -8.18 -52.15 60.11
C SER A 90 -7.31 -50.96 60.48
N GLY A 91 -7.91 -49.79 60.66
CA GLY A 91 -7.22 -48.55 61.02
C GLY A 91 -6.61 -47.77 59.85
N PHE A 92 -6.75 -48.24 58.60
CA PHE A 92 -6.43 -47.47 57.39
C PHE A 92 -7.65 -46.70 56.91
N ASP A 93 -7.56 -45.38 56.88
CA ASP A 93 -8.58 -44.49 56.28
C ASP A 93 -7.91 -43.54 55.29
N ARG A 94 -8.16 -43.73 53.99
CA ARG A 94 -7.56 -42.91 52.94
C ARG A 94 -7.99 -41.44 52.99
N ASN A 95 -9.12 -41.13 53.63
CA ASN A 95 -9.66 -39.76 53.71
C ASN A 95 -9.08 -38.98 54.90
N ARG A 96 -8.26 -39.64 55.74
CA ARG A 96 -7.63 -39.02 56.91
C ARG A 96 -6.13 -38.93 56.72
N THR A 97 -5.61 -37.72 56.55
CA THR A 97 -4.17 -37.47 56.36
C THR A 97 -3.39 -37.66 57.67
N GLY A 98 -2.08 -37.90 57.54
CA GLY A 98 -1.16 -38.10 58.66
C GLY A 98 -0.80 -39.57 58.93
N LEU A 99 -0.06 -39.78 60.02
CA LEU A 99 0.39 -41.11 60.43
C LEU A 99 -0.79 -41.93 60.96
N GLN A 100 -1.00 -43.10 60.39
CA GLN A 100 -2.02 -44.07 60.77
C GLN A 100 -1.35 -45.38 61.16
N THR A 101 -1.84 -46.00 62.23
CA THR A 101 -1.44 -47.36 62.58
C THR A 101 -2.42 -48.31 61.93
N VAL A 102 -1.91 -49.11 60.99
CA VAL A 102 -2.71 -50.09 60.25
C VAL A 102 -2.38 -51.48 60.78
N ASN A 103 -3.40 -52.19 61.24
CA ASN A 103 -3.29 -53.59 61.61
C ASN A 103 -3.83 -54.42 60.45
N ALA A 104 -2.97 -55.17 59.80
CA ALA A 104 -3.30 -56.02 58.67
C ALA A 104 -3.15 -57.49 59.06
N ARG A 105 -4.16 -58.30 58.76
CA ARG A 105 -4.03 -59.75 58.68
C ARG A 105 -3.85 -60.12 57.22
N VAL A 106 -2.72 -60.73 56.90
CA VAL A 106 -2.33 -61.08 55.55
C VAL A 106 -2.57 -62.57 55.33
N TYR A 107 -3.25 -62.91 54.24
CA TYR A 107 -3.48 -64.27 53.79
C TYR A 107 -2.71 -64.48 52.49
N LEU A 108 -1.68 -65.31 52.55
CA LEU A 108 -0.87 -65.63 51.39
C LEU A 108 -1.50 -66.77 50.59
N ASP A 109 -1.51 -66.59 49.27
CA ASP A 109 -1.93 -67.61 48.32
C ASP A 109 -0.73 -68.17 47.56
N SER A 110 -0.84 -69.43 47.10
CA SER A 110 0.26 -70.14 46.45
C SER A 110 0.18 -70.01 44.93
N LYS A 111 1.32 -69.89 44.24
CA LYS A 111 1.38 -70.00 42.77
C LYS A 111 1.11 -71.41 42.26
N ASP A 112 1.30 -72.42 43.10
CA ASP A 112 0.95 -73.82 42.84
C ASP A 112 -0.19 -74.26 43.78
N PRO A 113 -1.44 -74.37 43.30
CA PRO A 113 -2.59 -74.77 44.12
C PRO A 113 -2.51 -76.22 44.62
N ALA A 114 -1.71 -77.08 43.98
CA ALA A 114 -1.58 -78.50 44.34
C ALA A 114 -0.53 -78.71 45.44
N ALA A 115 0.49 -77.85 45.49
CA ALA A 115 1.43 -77.79 46.60
C ALA A 115 0.76 -77.06 47.79
N ARG A 116 0.31 -77.83 48.79
CA ARG A 116 -0.24 -77.32 50.08
C ARG A 116 0.74 -76.48 50.92
N SER A 117 1.80 -75.93 50.35
CA SER A 117 2.95 -75.38 51.05
C SER A 117 2.80 -73.93 51.51
N VAL A 118 1.79 -73.17 51.07
CA VAL A 118 1.62 -71.78 51.53
C VAL A 118 0.14 -71.42 51.74
N SER A 119 -0.49 -72.01 52.75
CA SER A 119 -1.72 -71.46 53.35
C SER A 119 -1.42 -70.98 54.76
N CYS A 120 -0.63 -69.91 54.84
CA CYS A 120 -0.26 -69.26 56.09
C CYS A 120 -0.86 -67.85 56.14
N SER A 121 -1.38 -67.47 57.31
CA SER A 121 -1.74 -66.09 57.60
C SER A 121 -0.87 -65.54 58.73
N TYR A 122 -0.61 -64.25 58.67
CA TYR A 122 0.15 -63.56 59.70
C TYR A 122 -0.43 -62.18 59.98
N PHE A 123 -0.14 -61.66 61.16
CA PHE A 123 -0.48 -60.29 61.54
C PHE A 123 0.73 -59.40 61.37
N GLU A 124 0.53 -58.26 60.73
CA GLU A 124 1.52 -57.22 60.62
C GLU A 124 0.92 -55.88 61.03
N ARG A 125 1.68 -55.13 61.83
CA ARG A 125 1.36 -53.77 62.19
C ARG A 125 2.28 -52.84 61.42
N ALA A 126 1.69 -51.99 60.59
CA ALA A 126 2.41 -51.03 59.78
C ALA A 126 2.04 -49.59 60.18
N THR A 127 3.01 -48.71 60.03
CA THR A 127 2.78 -47.27 60.15
C THR A 127 2.60 -46.73 58.74
N VAL A 128 1.41 -46.26 58.42
CA VAL A 128 1.09 -45.72 57.10
C VAL A 128 0.96 -44.21 57.22
N LEU A 129 1.79 -43.46 56.50
CA LEU A 129 1.64 -42.02 56.38
C LEU A 129 0.80 -41.72 55.14
N VAL A 130 -0.44 -41.30 55.36
CA VAL A 130 -1.29 -40.80 54.27
C VAL A 130 -0.98 -39.33 54.05
N ARG A 131 -0.39 -39.00 52.90
CA ARG A 131 -0.10 -37.62 52.50
C ARG A 131 -1.19 -37.12 51.58
N GLN A 132 -1.59 -35.87 51.76
CA GLN A 132 -2.32 -35.13 50.74
C GLN A 132 -1.30 -34.37 49.93
N GLU A 133 -1.21 -34.68 48.64
CA GLU A 133 -0.42 -33.92 47.68
C GLU A 133 -1.03 -32.53 47.56
N LYS A 134 -0.17 -31.51 47.54
CA LYS A 134 -0.60 -30.12 47.31
C LYS A 134 -0.84 -29.94 45.82
N ASP A 135 -1.71 -28.99 45.48
CA ASP A 135 -1.87 -28.56 44.10
C ASP A 135 -0.49 -28.17 43.50
N PRO A 136 -0.27 -28.43 42.21
CA PRO A 136 0.96 -28.02 41.55
C PRO A 136 1.16 -26.51 41.71
N GLN A 137 2.41 -26.07 41.80
CA GLN A 137 2.73 -24.65 41.82
C GLN A 137 3.12 -24.20 40.43
N LEU A 138 2.42 -23.19 39.91
CA LEU A 138 2.73 -22.52 38.65
C LEU A 138 3.03 -21.05 38.92
N VAL A 139 4.24 -20.61 38.58
CA VAL A 139 4.66 -19.21 38.71
C VAL A 139 5.12 -18.71 37.35
N LEU A 140 4.51 -17.62 36.89
CA LEU A 140 4.91 -16.91 35.67
C LEU A 140 6.01 -15.91 35.97
N LYS A 141 6.79 -15.53 34.96
CA LYS A 141 7.85 -14.52 35.08
C LYS A 141 7.31 -13.11 35.32
N ALA A 142 6.09 -12.83 34.85
CA ALA A 142 5.40 -11.56 34.98
C ALA A 142 3.88 -11.74 34.75
N ASP A 143 3.10 -10.77 35.21
CA ASP A 143 1.64 -10.71 34.98
C ASP A 143 1.28 -10.08 33.62
N SER A 144 2.22 -9.34 33.02
CA SER A 144 2.09 -8.80 31.67
C SER A 144 3.43 -8.73 30.94
N VAL A 145 3.38 -8.77 29.61
CA VAL A 145 4.55 -8.60 28.73
C VAL A 145 4.18 -7.77 27.51
N THR A 146 5.05 -6.84 27.13
CA THR A 146 4.94 -6.13 25.85
C THR A 146 5.81 -6.80 24.80
N VAL A 147 5.23 -7.10 23.64
CA VAL A 147 5.90 -7.70 22.49
C VAL A 147 5.64 -6.86 21.25
N ASN A 148 6.60 -6.82 20.33
CA ASN A 148 6.39 -6.09 19.09
C ASN A 148 5.47 -6.87 18.16
N ASN A 149 4.65 -6.13 17.42
CA ASN A 149 3.89 -6.68 16.31
C ASN A 149 4.83 -7.43 15.34
N SER A 150 4.39 -8.59 14.85
CA SER A 150 5.09 -9.49 13.94
C SER A 150 6.31 -10.24 14.49
N ASP A 151 6.65 -10.07 15.77
CA ASP A 151 7.67 -10.91 16.43
C ASP A 151 7.19 -12.36 16.63
N ALA A 152 8.14 -13.28 16.79
CA ALA A 152 7.83 -14.67 17.11
C ALA A 152 7.27 -14.79 18.54
N TRP A 153 6.03 -15.27 18.67
CA TRP A 153 5.40 -15.53 19.96
C TRP A 153 5.64 -16.97 20.43
N ASN A 154 6.21 -17.13 21.63
CA ASN A 154 6.32 -18.44 22.31
C ASN A 154 5.74 -18.32 23.73
N PRO A 155 4.62 -18.99 24.05
CA PRO A 155 4.01 -18.89 25.38
C PRO A 155 4.84 -19.57 26.48
N PHE A 156 5.63 -20.60 26.18
CA PHE A 156 6.37 -21.35 27.20
C PHE A 156 7.57 -20.59 27.78
N GLN A 157 8.03 -19.51 27.14
CA GLN A 157 9.17 -18.73 27.62
C GLN A 157 8.87 -17.91 28.88
N TYR A 158 7.59 -17.72 29.22
CA TYR A 158 7.13 -16.87 30.33
C TYR A 158 6.84 -17.65 31.61
N ILE A 159 7.06 -18.96 31.61
CA ILE A 159 6.97 -19.79 32.79
C ILE A 159 8.28 -19.64 33.58
N SER A 160 8.18 -19.30 34.87
CA SER A 160 9.33 -19.15 35.77
C SER A 160 9.62 -20.45 36.51
N TYR A 161 8.60 -21.05 37.12
CA TYR A 161 8.73 -22.24 37.95
C TYR A 161 7.46 -23.08 37.90
N ILE A 162 7.65 -24.40 37.80
CA ILE A 162 6.59 -25.40 37.94
C ILE A 162 7.13 -26.51 38.86
N ASN A 163 6.35 -26.89 39.88
CA ASN A 163 6.70 -28.04 40.71
C ASN A 163 5.46 -28.70 41.33
N ASP A 164 5.65 -29.93 41.77
CA ASP A 164 4.68 -30.78 42.45
C ASP A 164 5.41 -31.66 43.49
N ASP A 165 4.74 -31.95 44.61
CA ASP A 165 5.22 -32.79 45.70
C ASP A 165 5.40 -34.27 45.25
N SER A 166 4.81 -34.66 44.11
CA SER A 166 4.90 -36.01 43.51
C SER A 166 6.28 -36.39 42.93
N LYS A 167 7.21 -35.43 42.83
CA LYS A 167 8.52 -35.55 42.13
C LYS A 167 8.41 -35.79 40.62
N VAL A 168 7.21 -35.70 40.05
CA VAL A 168 6.96 -35.72 38.61
C VAL A 168 6.56 -34.32 38.17
N LEU A 169 7.07 -33.86 37.01
CA LEU A 169 6.69 -32.55 36.50
C LEU A 169 5.23 -32.55 36.00
N PRO A 170 4.39 -31.59 36.44
CA PRO A 170 3.03 -31.41 35.95
C PRO A 170 2.96 -31.17 34.43
N ALA A 171 1.86 -31.59 33.81
CA ALA A 171 1.54 -31.26 32.42
C ALA A 171 1.03 -29.82 32.30
N ILE A 172 1.49 -29.09 31.28
CA ILE A 172 1.07 -27.70 31.02
C ILE A 172 0.12 -27.63 29.84
N LYS A 173 -1.04 -27.00 30.05
CA LYS A 173 -1.97 -26.59 29.01
C LYS A 173 -1.94 -25.07 28.89
N VAL A 174 -1.82 -24.58 27.66
CA VAL A 174 -1.89 -23.14 27.35
C VAL A 174 -3.13 -22.91 26.50
N SER A 175 -3.94 -21.92 26.86
CA SER A 175 -5.11 -21.49 26.11
C SER A 175 -5.16 -19.97 25.98
N GLY A 176 -5.90 -19.47 24.99
CA GLY A 176 -5.85 -18.08 24.55
C GLY A 176 -5.11 -17.92 23.23
N SER A 177 -5.53 -16.93 22.43
CA SER A 177 -4.94 -16.63 21.12
C SER A 177 -4.41 -15.21 21.13
N VAL A 178 -3.15 -15.04 20.73
CA VAL A 178 -2.49 -13.73 20.60
C VAL A 178 -2.42 -13.40 19.11
N ASN A 179 -3.06 -12.31 18.68
CA ASN A 179 -2.91 -11.83 17.31
C ASN A 179 -1.65 -10.96 17.24
N MET A 180 -0.56 -11.51 16.71
CA MET A 180 0.70 -10.77 16.57
C MET A 180 0.69 -9.74 15.44
N SER A 181 -0.38 -9.65 14.64
CA SER A 181 -0.49 -8.69 13.53
C SER A 181 -1.27 -7.42 13.89
N GLU A 182 -1.93 -7.40 15.04
CA GLU A 182 -2.77 -6.28 15.48
C GLU A 182 -2.36 -5.84 16.89
N ASP A 183 -2.34 -4.53 17.11
CA ASP A 183 -2.07 -3.97 18.42
C ASP A 183 -3.26 -4.28 19.35
N GLY A 184 -2.97 -4.86 20.51
CA GLY A 184 -4.00 -5.30 21.43
C GLY A 184 -3.46 -5.96 22.69
N ASP A 185 -4.36 -6.22 23.63
CA ASP A 185 -4.06 -6.92 24.87
C ASP A 185 -4.73 -8.29 24.84
N TYR A 186 -3.91 -9.33 24.80
CA TYR A 186 -4.36 -10.71 24.62
C TYR A 186 -4.09 -11.52 25.90
N PRO A 187 -5.11 -11.93 26.65
CA PRO A 187 -4.92 -12.79 27.81
C PRO A 187 -4.55 -14.21 27.36
N VAL A 188 -3.49 -14.76 27.95
CA VAL A 188 -3.06 -16.15 27.76
C VAL A 188 -3.10 -16.87 29.10
N HIS A 189 -3.85 -17.97 29.15
CA HIS A 189 -4.10 -18.75 30.35
C HIS A 189 -3.24 -20.02 30.35
N TYR A 190 -2.60 -20.28 31.49
CA TYR A 190 -1.75 -21.45 31.73
C TYR A 190 -2.38 -22.28 32.83
N THR A 191 -2.55 -23.58 32.57
CA THR A 191 -3.04 -24.56 33.54
C THR A 191 -1.99 -25.64 33.72
N ALA A 192 -1.49 -25.82 34.94
CA ALA A 192 -0.67 -26.98 35.31
C ALA A 192 -1.56 -28.06 35.90
N VAL A 193 -1.34 -29.32 35.50
CA VAL A 193 -2.12 -30.49 35.93
C VAL A 193 -1.17 -31.58 36.40
N ASP A 194 -1.34 -32.08 37.62
CA ASP A 194 -0.54 -33.20 38.17
C ASP A 194 -1.07 -34.57 37.70
N GLN A 195 -0.49 -35.67 38.23
CA GLN A 195 -0.91 -37.03 37.86
C GLN A 195 -2.26 -37.43 38.45
N GLN A 196 -2.68 -36.78 39.53
CA GLN A 196 -3.92 -37.02 40.27
C GLN A 196 -5.08 -36.17 39.74
N GLY A 197 -4.79 -35.21 38.86
CA GLY A 197 -5.75 -34.30 38.24
C GLY A 197 -5.96 -32.98 38.99
N ASN A 198 -5.15 -32.66 40.02
CA ASN A 198 -5.21 -31.34 40.65
C ASN A 198 -4.58 -30.28 39.74
N THR A 199 -5.10 -29.06 39.82
CA THR A 199 -4.77 -28.01 38.86
C THR A 199 -4.43 -26.68 39.51
N SER A 200 -3.48 -25.96 38.92
CA SER A 200 -3.20 -24.55 39.24
C SER A 200 -3.23 -23.70 37.97
N GLU A 201 -3.78 -22.49 38.07
CA GLU A 201 -3.94 -21.58 36.93
C GLU A 201 -3.17 -20.28 37.12
N ALA A 202 -2.63 -19.75 36.03
CA ALA A 202 -2.04 -18.43 35.96
C ALA A 202 -2.36 -17.78 34.61
N THR A 203 -2.47 -16.46 34.58
CA THR A 203 -2.76 -15.70 33.35
C THR A 203 -1.71 -14.63 33.16
N ILE A 204 -1.23 -14.47 31.92
CA ILE A 204 -0.42 -13.32 31.50
C ILE A 204 -1.21 -12.49 30.49
N THR A 205 -1.09 -11.17 30.57
CA THR A 205 -1.59 -10.26 29.52
C THR A 205 -0.47 -9.95 28.54
N VAL A 206 -0.64 -10.34 27.28
CA VAL A 206 0.31 -10.07 26.20
C VAL A 206 -0.11 -8.79 25.48
N CYS A 207 0.63 -7.72 25.70
CA CYS A 207 0.43 -6.43 25.06
C CYS A 207 1.21 -6.39 23.74
N VAL A 208 0.54 -6.66 22.62
CA VAL A 208 1.11 -6.49 21.28
C VAL A 208 1.05 -5.00 20.95
N ARG A 209 2.20 -4.40 20.62
CA ARG A 209 2.30 -3.00 20.23
C ARG A 209 3.16 -2.85 18.99
N THR A 210 2.81 -1.92 18.12
CA THR A 210 3.69 -1.47 17.05
C THR A 210 4.85 -0.70 17.68
N PRO A 211 6.12 -1.02 17.34
CA PRO A 211 7.27 -0.31 17.90
C PRO A 211 7.19 1.19 17.62
N GLN A 212 7.49 2.00 18.64
CA GLN A 212 7.45 3.46 18.53
C GLN A 212 8.30 3.98 17.36
N GLU A 213 9.46 3.39 17.12
CA GLU A 213 10.37 3.73 16.01
C GLU A 213 9.69 3.55 14.63
N VAL A 214 8.83 2.53 14.48
CA VAL A 214 8.09 2.28 13.22
C VAL A 214 7.00 3.32 13.01
N ILE A 215 6.35 3.77 14.08
CA ILE A 215 5.35 4.84 14.03
C ILE A 215 6.02 6.15 13.61
N GLU A 216 7.10 6.53 14.28
CA GLU A 216 7.85 7.76 14.00
C GLU A 216 8.44 7.78 12.58
N ALA A 217 9.02 6.66 12.14
CA ALA A 217 9.54 6.53 10.77
C ALA A 217 8.44 6.67 9.71
N ARG A 218 7.24 6.14 9.98
CA ARG A 218 6.09 6.29 9.07
C ARG A 218 5.61 7.74 9.01
N GLU A 219 5.48 8.41 10.15
CA GLU A 219 5.06 9.81 10.23
C GLU A 219 6.07 10.76 9.56
N GLU A 220 7.37 10.51 9.75
CA GLU A 220 8.44 11.25 9.07
C GLU A 220 8.41 11.02 7.56
N ALA A 221 8.27 9.78 7.10
CA ALA A 221 8.14 9.47 5.67
C ALA A 221 6.92 10.17 5.06
N GLU A 222 5.78 10.20 5.76
CA GLU A 222 4.57 10.88 5.32
C GLU A 222 4.74 12.42 5.27
N ARG A 223 5.45 12.99 6.25
CA ARG A 223 5.80 14.41 6.26
C ARG A 223 6.71 14.77 5.09
N LEU A 224 7.78 14.02 4.86
CA LEU A 224 8.70 14.23 3.74
C LEU A 224 8.00 14.07 2.39
N ALA A 225 7.09 13.11 2.26
CA ALA A 225 6.29 12.93 1.04
C ALA A 225 5.39 14.15 0.75
N ARG A 226 4.72 14.69 1.78
CA ARG A 226 3.93 15.93 1.65
C ARG A 226 4.78 17.13 1.27
N GLU A 227 5.92 17.31 1.92
CA GLU A 227 6.83 18.43 1.63
C GLU A 227 7.35 18.37 0.19
N GLU A 228 7.69 17.18 -0.32
CA GLU A 228 8.12 17.02 -1.71
C GLU A 228 6.98 17.26 -2.71
N GLU A 229 5.77 16.78 -2.42
CA GLU A 229 4.59 17.06 -3.24
C GLU A 229 4.30 18.57 -3.31
N GLU A 230 4.36 19.28 -2.18
CA GLU A 230 4.20 20.74 -2.13
C GLU A 230 5.31 21.46 -2.90
N ARG A 231 6.56 20.98 -2.81
CA ARG A 231 7.69 21.53 -3.58
C ARG A 231 7.48 21.37 -5.08
N LEU A 232 7.06 20.18 -5.53
CA LEU A 232 6.77 19.92 -6.94
C LEU A 232 5.59 20.76 -7.43
N ALA A 233 4.52 20.88 -6.64
CA ALA A 233 3.38 21.73 -6.95
C ALA A 233 3.77 23.21 -7.09
N ARG A 234 4.66 23.71 -6.21
CA ARG A 234 5.18 25.08 -6.30
C ARG A 234 6.02 25.32 -7.56
N VAL A 235 6.92 24.40 -7.88
CA VAL A 235 7.75 24.50 -9.10
C VAL A 235 6.88 24.50 -10.35
N GLU A 236 5.86 23.64 -10.40
CA GLU A 236 4.95 23.56 -11.53
C GLU A 236 4.07 24.81 -11.66
N ALA A 237 3.54 25.32 -10.55
CA ALA A 237 2.79 26.57 -10.54
C ALA A 237 3.64 27.77 -11.01
N GLU A 238 4.90 27.82 -10.60
CA GLU A 238 5.84 28.85 -11.05
C GLU A 238 6.15 28.75 -12.55
N ARG A 239 6.32 27.53 -13.08
CA ARG A 239 6.50 27.29 -14.51
C ARG A 239 5.31 27.78 -15.33
N LEU A 240 4.10 27.40 -14.92
CA LEU A 240 2.86 27.81 -15.59
C LEU A 240 2.66 29.33 -15.54
N ALA A 241 2.98 29.97 -14.42
CA ALA A 241 2.90 31.42 -14.29
C ALA A 241 3.88 32.13 -15.25
N ARG A 242 5.12 31.65 -15.38
CA ARG A 242 6.09 32.20 -16.35
C ARG A 242 5.63 32.02 -17.80
N GLU A 243 5.10 30.86 -18.16
CA GLU A 243 4.58 30.60 -19.50
C GLU A 243 3.36 31.48 -19.84
N GLU A 244 2.53 31.78 -18.84
CA GLU A 244 1.43 32.72 -18.99
C GLU A 244 1.91 34.16 -19.15
N GLU A 245 2.87 34.60 -18.34
CA GLU A 245 3.49 35.92 -18.47
C GLU A 245 4.15 36.11 -19.84
N GLU A 246 4.92 35.12 -20.31
CA GLU A 246 5.55 35.14 -21.64
C GLU A 246 4.51 35.21 -22.76
N ARG A 247 3.42 34.46 -22.66
CA ARG A 247 2.32 34.48 -23.65
C ARG A 247 1.65 35.86 -23.70
N LEU A 248 1.35 36.43 -22.53
CA LEU A 248 0.74 37.76 -22.44
C LEU A 248 1.67 38.85 -22.99
N GLU A 249 2.97 38.74 -22.74
CA GLU A 249 3.96 39.67 -23.27
C GLU A 249 4.09 39.55 -24.80
N GLN A 250 4.11 38.34 -25.35
CA GLN A 250 4.09 38.12 -26.80
C GLN A 250 2.83 38.68 -27.44
N GLU A 251 1.67 38.49 -26.81
CA GLU A 251 0.41 39.07 -27.28
C GLU A 251 0.44 40.60 -27.23
N ARG A 252 1.00 41.19 -26.17
CA ARG A 252 1.17 42.64 -26.02
C ARG A 252 2.07 43.20 -27.11
N ILE A 253 3.22 42.57 -27.35
CA ILE A 253 4.17 42.97 -28.42
C ILE A 253 3.49 42.85 -29.78
N ALA A 254 2.77 41.76 -30.06
CA ALA A 254 2.07 41.58 -31.33
C ALA A 254 1.00 42.66 -31.55
N ARG A 255 0.20 42.99 -30.53
CA ARG A 255 -0.80 44.09 -30.59
C ARG A 255 -0.13 45.45 -30.81
N GLU A 256 0.98 45.72 -30.12
CA GLU A 256 1.73 46.96 -30.27
C GLU A 256 2.33 47.11 -31.68
N GLN A 257 2.91 46.03 -32.22
CA GLN A 257 3.41 46.00 -33.60
C GLN A 257 2.29 46.21 -34.62
N GLU A 258 1.15 45.56 -34.43
CA GLU A 258 -0.02 45.73 -35.31
C GLU A 258 -0.53 47.18 -35.28
N GLN A 259 -0.68 47.77 -34.09
CA GLN A 259 -1.05 49.18 -33.96
C GLN A 259 -0.03 50.13 -34.61
N ALA A 260 1.27 49.85 -34.45
CA ALA A 260 2.33 50.63 -35.09
C ALA A 260 2.25 50.55 -36.63
N ARG A 261 1.96 49.36 -37.18
CA ARG A 261 1.77 49.17 -38.64
C ARG A 261 0.54 49.94 -39.15
N ILE A 262 -0.57 49.92 -38.42
CA ILE A 262 -1.77 50.70 -38.76
C ILE A 262 -1.47 52.21 -38.72
N GLN A 263 -0.76 52.69 -37.70
CA GLN A 263 -0.35 54.10 -37.59
C GLN A 263 0.57 54.50 -38.76
N GLN A 264 1.51 53.62 -39.15
CA GLN A 264 2.37 53.85 -40.30
C GLN A 264 1.57 53.92 -41.62
N ALA A 265 0.61 53.02 -41.84
CA ALA A 265 -0.25 53.03 -43.02
C ALA A 265 -1.12 54.30 -43.11
N MET A 266 -1.68 54.73 -41.97
CA MET A 266 -2.44 55.97 -41.85
C MET A 266 -1.57 57.21 -42.10
N ALA A 267 -0.37 57.26 -41.52
CA ALA A 267 0.58 58.35 -41.76
C ALA A 267 1.00 58.42 -43.23
N TYR A 268 1.23 57.28 -43.89
CA TYR A 268 1.58 57.24 -45.31
C TYR A 268 0.42 57.75 -46.19
N SER A 269 -0.81 57.31 -45.90
CA SER A 269 -2.00 57.73 -46.66
C SER A 269 -2.32 59.22 -46.50
N SER A 270 -2.04 59.82 -45.33
CA SER A 270 -2.28 61.25 -45.04
C SER A 270 -1.13 62.17 -45.47
N ALA A 271 0.10 61.67 -45.55
CA ALA A 271 1.26 62.43 -46.03
C ALA A 271 1.31 62.52 -47.57
N ALA A 272 0.61 61.62 -48.26
CA ALA A 272 0.43 61.66 -49.70
C ALA A 272 -0.54 62.80 -50.07
N GLY A 273 -0.02 64.04 -50.15
CA GLY A 273 -0.75 65.22 -50.65
C GLY A 273 -1.18 65.09 -52.13
N SER A 274 -1.54 66.21 -52.78
CA SER A 274 -2.02 66.23 -54.19
C SER A 274 -1.11 65.41 -55.10
N GLY A 275 -1.54 64.18 -55.40
CA GLY A 275 -0.64 63.11 -55.82
C GLY A 275 -1.17 62.42 -57.05
N THR A 276 -0.27 62.22 -58.00
CA THR A 276 -0.43 61.40 -59.20
C THR A 276 -0.96 60.00 -58.84
N GLY A 277 -1.57 59.28 -59.77
CA GLY A 277 -2.15 57.95 -59.52
C GLY A 277 -1.22 56.93 -58.83
N SER A 278 0.10 57.05 -59.01
CA SER A 278 1.09 56.23 -58.27
C SER A 278 1.05 56.45 -56.75
N ALA A 279 0.82 57.68 -56.29
CA ALA A 279 0.68 57.97 -54.87
C ALA A 279 -0.60 57.35 -54.29
N ILE A 280 -1.71 57.34 -55.05
CA ILE A 280 -2.96 56.67 -54.69
C ILE A 280 -2.72 55.16 -54.54
N ALA A 281 -2.04 54.55 -55.50
CA ALA A 281 -1.68 53.14 -55.45
C ALA A 281 -0.78 52.80 -54.25
N ASP A 282 0.24 53.60 -53.97
CA ASP A 282 1.14 53.37 -52.84
C ASP A 282 0.44 53.56 -51.49
N ALA A 283 -0.44 54.57 -51.38
CA ALA A 283 -1.28 54.76 -50.20
C ALA A 283 -2.20 53.56 -49.96
N ALA A 284 -2.80 53.04 -51.02
CA ALA A 284 -3.62 51.83 -50.93
C ALA A 284 -2.79 50.60 -50.54
N ARG A 285 -1.59 50.43 -51.11
CA ARG A 285 -0.66 49.33 -50.79
C ARG A 285 -0.22 49.36 -49.33
N ALA A 286 -0.08 50.53 -48.71
CA ALA A 286 0.27 50.65 -47.30
C ALA A 286 -0.73 49.95 -46.35
N TRP A 287 -1.98 49.75 -46.80
CA TRP A 287 -3.01 49.03 -46.04
C TRP A 287 -3.04 47.52 -46.29
N ALA A 288 -2.29 47.01 -47.28
CA ALA A 288 -2.24 45.58 -47.56
C ALA A 288 -1.63 44.81 -46.38
N GLY A 289 -2.37 43.83 -45.86
CA GLY A 289 -1.97 42.98 -44.74
C GLY A 289 -1.97 43.67 -43.36
N VAL A 290 -2.63 44.84 -43.24
CA VAL A 290 -2.85 45.56 -41.96
C VAL A 290 -4.27 46.11 -41.83
N GLY A 291 -4.95 46.37 -42.96
CA GLY A 291 -6.31 46.90 -42.95
C GLY A 291 -7.35 45.82 -42.70
N TYR A 292 -8.41 46.19 -41.98
CA TYR A 292 -9.52 45.31 -41.64
C TYR A 292 -10.65 45.44 -42.65
N TYR A 293 -11.31 44.32 -42.94
CA TYR A 293 -12.57 44.33 -43.67
C TYR A 293 -13.75 44.52 -42.73
N ALA A 294 -14.71 45.36 -43.11
CA ALA A 294 -16.03 45.38 -42.48
C ALA A 294 -17.08 45.80 -43.52
N TRP A 295 -18.14 44.99 -43.65
CA TRP A 295 -19.24 45.30 -44.57
C TRP A 295 -19.89 46.66 -44.23
N GLY A 296 -20.00 47.55 -45.22
CA GLY A 296 -20.51 48.92 -45.03
C GLY A 296 -19.52 49.86 -44.34
N GLY A 297 -18.31 49.40 -44.00
CA GLY A 297 -17.26 50.21 -43.41
C GLY A 297 -16.52 51.05 -44.46
N ALA A 298 -15.97 52.20 -44.04
CA ALA A 298 -15.21 53.12 -44.88
C ALA A 298 -13.90 53.61 -44.23
N ASN A 299 -13.36 52.86 -43.25
CA ASN A 299 -12.10 53.19 -42.62
C ASN A 299 -11.25 51.92 -42.45
N PRO A 300 -10.17 51.74 -43.21
CA PRO A 300 -9.38 50.50 -43.18
C PRO A 300 -8.73 50.21 -41.82
N ALA A 301 -8.56 51.21 -40.94
CA ALA A 301 -8.07 50.99 -39.57
C ALA A 301 -9.09 50.35 -38.63
N THR A 302 -10.39 50.51 -38.92
CA THR A 302 -11.49 49.99 -38.08
C THR A 302 -12.40 49.03 -38.84
N GLY A 303 -12.18 48.85 -40.15
CA GLY A 303 -13.04 48.10 -41.06
C GLY A 303 -13.48 48.91 -42.27
N ALA A 304 -13.19 48.40 -43.47
CA ALA A 304 -13.73 48.91 -44.74
C ALA A 304 -14.21 47.77 -45.64
N ASP A 305 -15.27 47.98 -46.43
CA ASP A 305 -15.60 47.10 -47.56
C ASP A 305 -14.87 47.57 -48.83
N CYS A 306 -15.04 46.86 -49.94
CA CYS A 306 -14.30 47.14 -51.18
C CYS A 306 -14.46 48.60 -51.64
N SER A 307 -15.69 49.12 -51.72
CA SER A 307 -15.97 50.48 -52.15
C SER A 307 -15.72 51.53 -51.07
N GLY A 308 -15.89 51.18 -49.79
CA GLY A 308 -15.51 52.04 -48.68
C GLY A 308 -14.00 52.22 -48.57
N PHE A 309 -13.22 51.19 -48.91
CA PHE A 309 -11.76 51.26 -48.95
C PHE A 309 -11.27 52.17 -50.08
N THR A 310 -11.77 51.98 -51.31
CA THR A 310 -11.41 52.86 -52.43
C THR A 310 -11.84 54.29 -52.17
N GLN A 311 -13.03 54.51 -51.59
CA GLN A 311 -13.49 55.81 -51.15
C GLN A 311 -12.52 56.44 -50.13
N TYR A 312 -12.12 55.69 -49.10
CA TYR A 312 -11.21 56.16 -48.07
C TYR A 312 -9.88 56.63 -48.68
N ILE A 313 -9.25 55.80 -49.52
CA ILE A 313 -7.97 56.16 -50.14
C ILE A 313 -8.12 57.41 -50.99
N TYR A 314 -9.07 57.44 -51.92
CA TYR A 314 -9.28 58.59 -52.82
C TYR A 314 -9.59 59.89 -52.04
N SER A 315 -10.28 59.79 -50.90
CA SER A 315 -10.57 60.97 -50.06
C SER A 315 -9.32 61.63 -49.48
N GLN A 316 -8.24 60.87 -49.25
CA GLN A 316 -6.96 61.43 -48.78
C GLN A 316 -6.31 62.34 -49.84
N PHE A 317 -6.63 62.09 -51.11
CA PHE A 317 -6.17 62.89 -52.25
C PHE A 317 -7.20 63.95 -52.66
N GLY A 318 -8.23 64.20 -51.84
CA GLY A 318 -9.27 65.20 -52.09
C GLY A 318 -10.31 64.78 -53.13
N ILE A 319 -10.36 63.51 -53.52
CA ILE A 319 -11.30 62.99 -54.51
C ILE A 319 -12.46 62.30 -53.79
N SER A 320 -13.67 62.81 -53.96
CA SER A 320 -14.87 62.23 -53.36
C SER A 320 -15.45 61.15 -54.26
N LEU A 321 -15.48 59.92 -53.76
CA LEU A 321 -16.11 58.77 -54.40
C LEU A 321 -17.36 58.35 -53.61
N ALA A 322 -18.37 57.81 -54.29
CA ALA A 322 -19.53 57.21 -53.63
C ALA A 322 -19.14 55.89 -52.94
N HIS A 323 -19.82 55.52 -51.86
CA HIS A 323 -19.67 54.21 -51.21
C HIS A 323 -20.48 53.15 -51.98
N ASN A 324 -20.16 52.95 -53.26
CA ASN A 324 -20.79 51.99 -54.15
C ASN A 324 -19.90 51.77 -55.38
N ASN A 325 -19.50 50.53 -55.65
CA ASN A 325 -18.58 50.18 -56.75
C ASN A 325 -19.08 50.65 -58.14
N LEU A 326 -20.36 50.46 -58.46
CA LEU A 326 -20.94 50.86 -59.75
C LEU A 326 -20.94 52.38 -59.93
N ALA A 327 -21.28 53.13 -58.88
CA ALA A 327 -21.24 54.59 -58.88
C ALA A 327 -19.79 55.10 -59.01
N GLN A 328 -18.82 54.43 -58.41
CA GLN A 328 -17.40 54.75 -58.56
C GLN A 328 -16.91 54.54 -60.00
N ALA A 329 -17.25 53.42 -60.62
CA ALA A 329 -16.93 53.16 -62.02
C ALA A 329 -17.53 54.23 -62.95
N SER A 330 -18.78 54.63 -62.67
CA SER A 330 -19.51 55.65 -63.44
C SER A 330 -18.96 57.07 -63.26
N ALA A 331 -18.19 57.33 -62.19
CA ALA A 331 -17.52 58.61 -61.98
C ALA A 331 -16.25 58.77 -62.85
N GLY A 332 -15.75 57.68 -63.42
CA GLY A 332 -14.58 57.65 -64.30
C GLY A 332 -14.91 57.34 -65.75
N TYR A 333 -13.87 57.05 -66.52
CA TYR A 333 -13.98 56.49 -67.86
C TYR A 333 -13.15 55.21 -67.98
N GLN A 334 -13.63 54.25 -68.77
CA GLN A 334 -12.95 52.98 -68.96
C GLN A 334 -11.65 53.17 -69.75
N VAL A 335 -10.58 52.48 -69.34
CA VAL A 335 -9.28 52.43 -70.02
C VAL A 335 -8.94 50.99 -70.40
N SER A 336 -8.16 50.82 -71.48
CA SER A 336 -7.70 49.49 -71.85
C SER A 336 -6.64 48.97 -70.85
N ALA A 337 -6.47 47.66 -70.77
CA ALA A 337 -5.46 47.06 -69.88
C ALA A 337 -4.02 47.54 -70.18
N GLY A 338 -3.72 47.90 -71.43
CA GLY A 338 -2.41 48.46 -71.83
C GLY A 338 -2.23 49.94 -71.47
N GLU A 339 -3.32 50.64 -71.16
CA GLU A 339 -3.31 52.06 -70.76
C GLU A 339 -3.49 52.23 -69.26
N ALA A 340 -3.70 51.14 -68.51
CA ALA A 340 -3.90 51.16 -67.07
C ALA A 340 -2.68 51.73 -66.35
N LEU A 341 -2.92 52.68 -65.45
CA LEU A 341 -1.91 53.32 -64.63
C LEU A 341 -2.21 53.07 -63.16
N PRO A 342 -1.18 52.94 -62.30
CA PRO A 342 -1.37 52.88 -60.86
C PRO A 342 -2.31 54.00 -60.40
N GLY A 343 -3.28 53.65 -59.54
CA GLY A 343 -4.34 54.54 -59.09
C GLY A 343 -5.68 54.27 -59.76
N ASP A 344 -5.72 53.77 -61.00
CA ASP A 344 -6.99 53.43 -61.68
C ASP A 344 -7.80 52.38 -60.87
N LEU A 345 -9.12 52.37 -60.99
CA LEU A 345 -9.98 51.39 -60.34
C LEU A 345 -10.12 50.12 -61.19
N VAL A 346 -10.01 48.96 -60.55
CA VAL A 346 -10.32 47.65 -61.16
C VAL A 346 -11.68 47.21 -60.65
N VAL A 347 -12.64 46.96 -61.56
CA VAL A 347 -14.07 46.82 -61.21
C VAL A 347 -14.65 45.50 -61.72
N TRP A 348 -15.41 44.85 -60.84
CA TRP A 348 -16.32 43.74 -61.11
C TRP A 348 -17.74 44.14 -60.68
N ASP A 349 -18.74 43.37 -61.09
CA ASP A 349 -20.16 43.60 -60.74
C ASP A 349 -20.40 43.78 -59.23
N ASP A 350 -19.68 43.00 -58.40
CA ASP A 350 -19.81 42.99 -56.95
C ASP A 350 -18.59 43.53 -56.18
N HIS A 351 -17.54 43.97 -56.88
CA HIS A 351 -16.26 44.30 -56.24
C HIS A 351 -15.49 45.42 -56.94
N VAL A 352 -14.66 46.14 -56.18
CA VAL A 352 -13.77 47.17 -56.71
C VAL A 352 -12.47 47.19 -55.94
N GLY A 353 -11.37 47.57 -56.59
CA GLY A 353 -10.09 47.83 -55.93
C GLY A 353 -9.25 48.82 -56.71
N ILE A 354 -8.07 49.15 -56.17
CA ILE A 354 -7.15 50.14 -56.75
C ILE A 354 -6.03 49.40 -57.46
N TYR A 355 -5.83 49.66 -58.75
CA TYR A 355 -4.74 49.12 -59.54
C TYR A 355 -3.41 49.66 -59.02
N THR A 356 -2.47 48.76 -58.75
CA THR A 356 -1.16 49.10 -58.17
C THR A 356 0.00 48.88 -59.14
N GLY A 357 -0.31 48.58 -60.41
CA GLY A 357 0.64 48.29 -61.47
C GLY A 357 0.90 46.79 -61.65
N ASN A 358 1.56 46.44 -62.76
CA ASN A 358 2.02 45.07 -63.06
C ASN A 358 0.94 43.97 -62.99
N GLY A 359 -0.33 44.32 -63.20
CA GLY A 359 -1.45 43.36 -63.11
C GLY A 359 -1.92 43.07 -61.69
N TYR A 360 -1.52 43.88 -60.70
CA TYR A 360 -1.95 43.79 -59.31
C TYR A 360 -2.93 44.89 -58.96
N TYR A 361 -3.73 44.61 -57.94
CA TYR A 361 -4.62 45.58 -57.32
C TYR A 361 -4.73 45.31 -55.82
N VAL A 362 -5.08 46.33 -55.07
CA VAL A 362 -5.37 46.22 -53.64
C VAL A 362 -6.85 46.48 -53.38
N SER A 363 -7.46 45.65 -52.55
CA SER A 363 -8.84 45.82 -52.11
C SER A 363 -9.11 45.21 -50.74
N ALA A 364 -10.22 45.61 -50.12
CA ALA A 364 -10.80 44.97 -48.97
C ALA A 364 -11.59 43.73 -49.39
N MET A 365 -11.06 42.56 -49.03
CA MET A 365 -11.43 41.25 -49.58
C MET A 365 -12.61 40.61 -48.83
N SER A 366 -12.42 40.35 -47.53
CA SER A 366 -13.37 39.67 -46.65
C SER A 366 -12.91 39.77 -45.20
N GLU A 367 -13.77 39.40 -44.25
CA GLU A 367 -13.43 39.37 -42.81
C GLU A 367 -12.20 38.49 -42.50
N SER A 368 -12.02 37.38 -43.22
CA SER A 368 -10.91 36.45 -42.99
C SER A 368 -9.59 36.86 -43.64
N LEU A 369 -9.64 37.68 -44.69
CA LEU A 369 -8.47 38.09 -45.47
C LEU A 369 -8.06 39.55 -45.23
N GLY A 370 -8.99 40.40 -44.80
CA GLY A 370 -8.75 41.84 -44.64
C GLY A 370 -8.49 42.53 -45.97
N ILE A 371 -7.57 43.49 -45.98
CA ILE A 371 -7.13 44.21 -47.17
C ILE A 371 -5.87 43.56 -47.72
N LEU A 372 -5.86 43.18 -49.00
CA LEU A 372 -4.72 42.51 -49.64
C LEU A 372 -4.42 43.10 -51.01
N GLU A 373 -3.15 43.05 -51.39
CA GLU A 373 -2.71 43.24 -52.77
C GLU A 373 -2.59 41.87 -53.44
N ILE A 374 -3.31 41.68 -54.54
CA ILE A 374 -3.40 40.41 -55.26
C ILE A 374 -3.40 40.65 -56.78
N PRO A 375 -3.04 39.64 -57.59
CA PRO A 375 -3.10 39.77 -59.03
C PRO A 375 -4.56 39.80 -59.50
N ILE A 376 -4.87 40.62 -60.51
CA ILE A 376 -6.20 40.70 -61.14
C ILE A 376 -6.65 39.32 -61.64
N SER A 377 -5.70 38.48 -62.08
CA SER A 377 -5.98 37.13 -62.59
C SER A 377 -6.57 36.16 -61.57
N TRP A 378 -6.49 36.45 -60.27
CA TRP A 378 -7.07 35.58 -59.24
C TRP A 378 -8.58 35.76 -59.07
N SER A 379 -9.18 36.78 -59.71
CA SER A 379 -10.63 37.04 -59.79
C SER A 379 -11.43 36.59 -58.56
N ILE A 380 -11.35 37.37 -57.49
CA ILE A 380 -12.04 37.10 -56.22
C ILE A 380 -13.48 37.64 -56.15
N GLY A 381 -13.90 38.47 -57.10
CA GLY A 381 -15.32 38.83 -57.27
C GLY A 381 -16.10 37.63 -57.81
N SER A 382 -17.30 37.39 -57.27
CA SER A 382 -18.23 36.41 -57.85
C SER A 382 -18.92 36.95 -59.11
N GLY A 383 -18.81 38.26 -59.32
CA GLY A 383 -19.34 39.01 -60.44
C GLY A 383 -18.45 39.03 -61.68
N ALA A 384 -19.06 39.39 -62.81
CA ALA A 384 -18.34 39.56 -64.07
C ALA A 384 -17.32 40.72 -63.98
N TYR A 385 -16.13 40.51 -64.55
CA TYR A 385 -15.13 41.57 -64.69
C TYR A 385 -15.63 42.65 -65.66
N TRP A 386 -15.65 43.90 -65.22
CA TRP A 386 -16.15 45.03 -66.02
C TRP A 386 -15.03 45.84 -66.66
N GLY A 387 -13.86 45.92 -66.03
CA GLY A 387 -12.69 46.57 -66.61
C GLY A 387 -11.93 47.46 -65.63
N ILE A 388 -11.10 48.32 -66.21
CA ILE A 388 -10.28 49.30 -65.49
C ILE A 388 -10.84 50.70 -65.79
N TYR A 389 -11.01 51.52 -64.77
CA TYR A 389 -11.63 52.84 -64.85
C TYR A 389 -10.72 53.90 -64.25
N ARG A 390 -10.49 54.97 -65.02
CA ARG A 390 -9.69 56.11 -64.59
C ARG A 390 -10.59 57.21 -64.03
N ILE A 391 -10.31 57.64 -62.80
CA ILE A 391 -11.02 58.73 -62.16
C ILE A 391 -10.36 60.08 -62.53
N PRO A 392 -11.12 61.04 -63.08
CA PRO A 392 -10.60 62.38 -63.35
C PRO A 392 -10.08 63.06 -62.09
N GLY A 393 -8.92 63.73 -62.18
CA GLY A 393 -8.25 64.38 -61.04
C GLY A 393 -7.31 63.47 -60.24
N ALA A 394 -7.23 62.18 -60.59
CA ALA A 394 -6.33 61.20 -59.98
C ALA A 394 -4.97 61.04 -60.68
N ASN A 395 -4.63 61.87 -61.68
CA ASN A 395 -3.43 61.72 -62.53
C ASN A 395 -2.45 62.88 -62.38
#